data_AF-A0A0R3UKM3-F1
#
_entry.id   AF-A0A0R3UKM3-F1
#
_cell.length_a   1.000
_cell.length_b   1.000
_cell.length_c   1.000
_cell.angle_alpha   90.00
_cell.angle_beta   90.00
_cell.angle_gamma   90.00
#
_symmetry.space_group_name_H-M   'P 1'
#
loop_
_entity.id
_entity.type
_entity.pdbx_description
1 polymer ?
#
loop_
_entity_poly.entity_id
_entity_poly.type
_entity_poly.pdbx_seq_one_letter_code
_entity_poly.pdbx_strand_id
1 'polypeptide(L)'
;MQISVPILAFAKSKSSVTLHGGTDASFAPPIDYMVEFLNGIVFPEIRTFSGYYPQGGGTVVVDVDPICGKLSPVCLTEMGSIVKVTGSTFVAGKVPIKVADEMRSVGLETLRSHFPDVPIEVESFRAPDNSRHGSVSSFLYVVEETSTGCRLAVSGLGQPRGPPVRQLVKEAIEQELIPCIKSGVCCDTHMQDQLILPMALAQGKSVIRTTTPLTLHTQSAIYVAEKILPSVRLAYSIRLNGHLHLTHTDIFFR
;
A
#
# COMPACT_ATOMS: atom_id res chain seq x y z
N MET A 1 -6.48 11.11 -1.68
CA MET A 1 -7.22 9.87 -1.39
C MET A 1 -6.96 9.36 0.02
N GLN A 2 -5.69 9.13 0.39
CA GLN A 2 -5.23 8.63 1.69
C GLN A 2 -5.91 9.25 2.92
N ILE A 3 -6.06 10.59 2.95
CA ILE A 3 -6.71 11.29 4.06
C ILE A 3 -8.24 11.33 3.91
N SER A 4 -8.73 11.60 2.69
CA SER A 4 -10.14 11.88 2.44
C SER A 4 -11.02 10.65 2.66
N VAL A 5 -10.62 9.47 2.18
CA VAL A 5 -11.47 8.28 2.20
C VAL A 5 -11.81 7.81 3.62
N PRO A 6 -10.83 7.67 4.55
CA PRO A 6 -11.14 7.34 5.94
C PRO A 6 -12.10 8.33 6.61
N ILE A 7 -12.02 9.63 6.28
CA ILE A 7 -12.92 10.65 6.84
C ILE A 7 -14.33 10.52 6.27
N LEU A 8 -14.45 10.32 4.95
CA LEU A 8 -15.73 10.17 4.28
C LEU A 8 -16.52 8.96 4.79
N ALA A 9 -15.82 7.92 5.26
CA ALA A 9 -16.45 6.76 5.89
C ALA A 9 -17.27 7.15 7.14
N PHE A 10 -16.93 8.24 7.85
CA PHE A 10 -17.70 8.75 9.00
C PHE A 10 -18.78 9.77 8.62
N ALA A 11 -19.04 10.00 7.33
CA ALA A 11 -20.12 10.87 6.89
C ALA A 11 -21.50 10.30 7.29
N LYS A 12 -22.52 11.16 7.34
CA LYS A 12 -23.90 10.75 7.67
C LYS A 12 -24.61 10.00 6.52
N SER A 13 -24.05 10.08 5.32
CA SER A 13 -24.62 9.51 4.09
C SER A 13 -23.50 9.13 3.12
N LYS A 14 -23.83 8.31 2.12
CA LYS A 14 -22.90 7.94 1.03
C LYS A 14 -22.26 9.20 0.45
N SER A 15 -20.95 9.13 0.28
CA SER A 15 -20.12 10.22 -0.22
C SER A 15 -19.48 9.82 -1.54
N SER A 16 -19.38 10.76 -2.49
CA SER A 16 -18.66 10.57 -3.74
C SER A 16 -17.63 11.68 -3.88
N VAL A 17 -16.38 11.31 -4.15
CA VAL A 17 -15.30 12.26 -4.41
C VAL A 17 -14.59 11.93 -5.71
N THR A 18 -14.39 12.96 -6.53
CA THR A 18 -13.57 12.88 -7.75
C THR A 18 -12.24 13.57 -7.48
N LEU A 19 -11.16 12.80 -7.57
CA LEU A 19 -9.79 13.27 -7.32
C LEU A 19 -9.04 13.33 -8.64
N HIS A 20 -8.38 14.46 -8.92
CA HIS A 20 -7.55 14.64 -10.10
C HIS A 20 -6.08 14.72 -9.72
N GLY A 21 -5.18 14.08 -10.48
CA GLY A 21 -3.75 14.08 -10.19
C GLY A 21 -2.97 12.96 -10.87
N GLY A 22 -1.77 12.66 -10.38
CA GLY A 22 -1.03 11.46 -10.76
C GLY A 22 -1.56 10.24 -10.00
N THR A 23 -1.78 9.11 -10.67
CA THR A 23 -2.15 7.84 -10.04
C THR A 23 -0.93 6.98 -9.69
N ASP A 24 0.20 7.24 -10.36
CA ASP A 24 1.45 6.51 -10.21
C ASP A 24 2.59 7.55 -10.19
N ALA A 25 3.06 7.89 -8.99
CA ALA A 25 4.04 8.94 -8.76
C ALA A 25 5.22 8.42 -7.92
N SER A 26 6.44 8.91 -8.19
CA SER A 26 7.69 8.37 -7.61
C SER A 26 7.84 8.45 -6.08
N PHE A 27 6.94 9.16 -5.38
CA PHE A 27 7.01 9.37 -3.93
C PHE A 27 5.70 9.01 -3.22
N ALA A 28 4.79 8.31 -3.90
CA ALA A 28 3.53 7.87 -3.33
C ALA A 28 3.25 6.42 -3.77
N PRO A 29 2.59 5.62 -2.91
CA PRO A 29 2.10 4.31 -3.35
C PRO A 29 1.20 4.46 -4.57
N PRO A 30 1.29 3.55 -5.55
CA PRO A 30 0.42 3.58 -6.73
C PRO A 30 -1.05 3.40 -6.32
N ILE A 31 -1.96 3.82 -7.19
CA ILE A 31 -3.39 3.74 -6.90
C ILE A 31 -3.85 2.31 -6.58
N ASP A 32 -3.31 1.31 -7.28
CA ASP A 32 -3.65 -0.09 -7.08
C ASP A 32 -3.27 -0.56 -5.66
N TYR A 33 -2.09 -0.14 -5.16
CA TYR A 33 -1.71 -0.39 -3.76
C TYR A 33 -2.73 0.23 -2.79
N MET A 34 -3.14 1.47 -3.07
CA MET A 34 -4.07 2.17 -2.19
C MET A 34 -5.48 1.57 -2.20
N VAL A 35 -5.94 1.02 -3.32
CA VAL A 35 -7.22 0.29 -3.41
C VAL A 35 -7.17 -0.92 -2.48
N GLU A 36 -6.10 -1.72 -2.54
CA GLU A 36 -5.94 -2.89 -1.67
C GLU A 36 -5.93 -2.51 -0.18
N PHE A 37 -5.25 -1.41 0.18
CA PHE A 37 -5.28 -0.87 1.54
C PHE A 37 -6.70 -0.47 1.98
N LEU A 38 -7.39 0.34 1.18
CA LEU A 38 -8.71 0.88 1.56
C LEU A 38 -9.78 -0.21 1.65
N ASN A 39 -9.65 -1.27 0.83
CA ASN A 39 -10.49 -2.46 0.94
C ASN A 39 -10.33 -3.15 2.29
N GLY A 40 -9.16 -3.10 2.93
CA GLY A 40 -8.98 -3.65 4.27
C GLY A 40 -9.65 -2.85 5.40
N ILE A 41 -10.19 -1.66 5.12
CA ILE A 41 -10.69 -0.74 6.17
C ILE A 41 -12.14 -0.33 5.95
N VAL A 42 -12.46 0.22 4.77
CA VAL A 42 -13.77 0.85 4.51
C VAL A 42 -14.44 0.38 3.21
N PHE A 43 -13.82 -0.55 2.47
CA PHE A 43 -14.38 -1.18 1.26
C PHE A 43 -15.04 -0.21 0.27
N PRO A 44 -14.34 0.86 -0.17
CA PRO A 44 -14.94 1.84 -1.07
C PRO A 44 -15.07 1.29 -2.50
N GLU A 45 -16.06 1.79 -3.24
CA GLU A 45 -16.15 1.56 -4.68
C GLU A 45 -15.23 2.55 -5.40
N ILE A 46 -14.16 2.07 -6.03
CA ILE A 46 -13.15 2.91 -6.68
C ILE A 46 -13.18 2.68 -8.19
N ARG A 47 -13.26 3.78 -8.96
CA ARG A 47 -13.09 3.79 -10.41
C ARG A 47 -11.89 4.66 -10.77
N THR A 48 -10.94 4.08 -11.49
CA THR A 48 -9.68 4.74 -11.84
C THR A 48 -9.60 5.02 -13.33
N PHE A 49 -9.20 6.25 -13.65
CA PHE A 49 -8.71 6.67 -14.94
C PHE A 49 -7.26 7.07 -14.73
N SER A 50 -6.32 6.18 -15.03
CA SER A 50 -4.93 6.36 -14.64
C SER A 50 -4.30 7.55 -15.33
N GLY A 51 -3.47 8.27 -14.57
CA GLY A 51 -2.67 9.37 -15.08
C GLY A 51 -1.24 9.32 -14.61
N TYR A 52 -0.35 9.16 -15.57
CA TYR A 52 1.02 8.75 -15.31
C TYR A 52 1.99 9.92 -15.24
N TYR A 53 3.01 9.78 -14.39
CA TYR A 53 4.13 10.71 -14.31
C TYR A 53 4.82 10.93 -15.68
N PRO A 54 5.34 12.14 -16.01
CA PRO A 54 5.30 13.39 -15.22
C PRO A 54 4.04 14.23 -15.46
N GLN A 55 3.24 13.91 -16.47
CA GLN A 55 2.12 14.75 -16.90
C GLN A 55 0.91 14.62 -15.97
N GLY A 56 0.73 13.47 -15.31
CA GLY A 56 -0.43 13.22 -14.46
C GLY A 56 -1.72 13.22 -15.28
N GLY A 57 -2.78 13.82 -14.74
CA GLY A 57 -4.08 13.96 -15.44
C GLY A 57 -5.06 12.81 -15.20
N GLY A 58 -4.72 11.93 -14.28
CA GLY A 58 -5.56 10.82 -13.86
C GLY A 58 -6.73 11.32 -13.03
N THR A 59 -7.77 10.51 -13.00
CA THR A 59 -8.99 10.78 -12.25
C THR A 59 -9.36 9.53 -11.48
N VAL A 60 -9.55 9.67 -10.17
CA VAL A 60 -10.03 8.59 -9.31
C VAL A 60 -11.37 9.03 -8.75
N VAL A 61 -12.42 8.28 -9.06
CA VAL A 61 -13.74 8.45 -8.46
C VAL A 61 -13.85 7.44 -7.34
N VAL A 62 -14.11 7.91 -6.13
CA VAL A 62 -14.28 7.06 -4.95
C VAL A 62 -15.66 7.31 -4.38
N ASP A 63 -16.44 6.25 -4.32
CA ASP A 63 -17.73 6.21 -3.65
C ASP A 63 -17.56 5.46 -2.31
N VAL A 64 -17.92 6.12 -1.21
CA VAL A 64 -17.72 5.61 0.16
C VAL A 64 -19.06 5.55 0.85
N ASP A 65 -19.46 4.35 1.27
CA ASP A 65 -20.62 4.15 2.12
C ASP A 65 -20.28 4.47 3.59
N PRO A 66 -21.22 5.07 4.35
CA PRO A 66 -20.97 5.44 5.72
C PRO A 66 -20.83 4.19 6.59
N ILE A 67 -19.85 4.18 7.50
CA ILE A 67 -19.73 3.10 8.47
C ILE A 67 -20.89 3.17 9.46
N CYS A 68 -21.54 2.02 9.67
CA CYS A 68 -22.59 1.89 10.67
C CYS A 68 -21.94 1.68 12.05
N GLY A 69 -21.70 2.76 12.79
CA GLY A 69 -21.16 2.71 14.16
C GLY A 69 -19.70 3.15 14.23
N LYS A 70 -18.85 2.33 14.86
CA LYS A 70 -17.43 2.67 15.07
C LYS A 70 -16.53 1.77 14.24
N LEU A 71 -15.37 2.29 13.83
CA LEU A 71 -14.39 1.54 13.07
C LEU A 71 -13.79 0.42 13.95
N SER A 72 -13.62 -0.78 13.40
CA SER A 72 -13.02 -1.90 14.14
C SER A 72 -11.52 -1.70 14.33
N PRO A 73 -10.94 -2.17 15.46
CA PRO A 73 -9.49 -2.14 15.66
C PRO A 73 -8.72 -2.87 14.56
N VAL A 74 -7.59 -2.29 14.18
CA VAL A 74 -6.63 -2.93 13.29
C VAL A 74 -5.74 -3.85 14.12
N CYS A 75 -5.79 -5.15 13.87
CA CYS A 75 -5.01 -6.17 14.59
C CYS A 75 -4.16 -7.00 13.63
N LEU A 76 -2.98 -6.49 13.29
CA LEU A 76 -2.01 -7.13 12.39
C LEU A 76 -0.77 -7.56 13.17
N THR A 77 -0.86 -8.67 13.92
CA THR A 77 0.18 -9.07 14.90
C THR A 77 0.98 -10.30 14.49
N GLU A 78 0.42 -11.13 13.61
CA GLU A 78 1.05 -12.33 13.10
C GLU A 78 0.95 -12.36 11.59
N MET A 79 2.08 -12.53 10.90
CA MET A 79 2.11 -12.57 9.43
C MET A 79 1.52 -13.88 8.90
N GLY A 80 1.60 -14.98 9.63
CA GLY A 80 1.15 -16.29 9.14
C GLY A 80 2.02 -16.85 8.02
N SER A 81 1.48 -17.81 7.26
CA SER A 81 2.12 -18.37 6.06
C SER A 81 1.67 -17.65 4.79
N ILE A 82 2.58 -17.46 3.84
CA ILE A 82 2.26 -16.90 2.52
C ILE A 82 1.45 -17.93 1.71
N VAL A 83 0.27 -17.53 1.24
CA VAL A 83 -0.63 -18.39 0.45
C VAL A 83 -0.51 -18.09 -1.04
N LYS A 84 -0.38 -16.81 -1.41
CA LYS A 84 -0.33 -16.39 -2.81
C LYS A 84 0.46 -15.09 -2.97
N VAL A 85 1.18 -15.00 -4.09
CA VAL A 85 1.80 -13.74 -4.54
C VAL A 85 1.17 -13.34 -5.86
N THR A 86 0.76 -12.08 -5.97
CA THR A 86 0.27 -11.47 -7.21
C THR A 86 1.15 -10.31 -7.63
N GLY A 87 1.00 -9.88 -8.88
CA GLY A 87 1.59 -8.65 -9.32
C GLY A 87 1.07 -8.18 -10.67
N SER A 88 1.30 -6.90 -10.93
CA SER A 88 1.02 -6.26 -12.19
C SER A 88 2.24 -5.48 -12.65
N THR A 89 2.52 -5.54 -13.94
CA THR A 89 3.50 -4.67 -14.60
C THR A 89 2.85 -4.01 -15.79
N PHE A 90 3.13 -2.74 -16.01
CA PHE A 90 2.56 -2.05 -17.16
C PHE A 90 3.46 -0.98 -17.72
N VAL A 91 3.15 -0.60 -18.96
CA VAL A 91 3.72 0.56 -19.64
C VAL A 91 2.63 1.48 -20.15
N ALA A 92 2.93 2.77 -20.23
CA ALA A 92 2.10 3.76 -20.91
C ALA A 92 2.94 4.67 -21.80
N GLY A 93 2.27 5.35 -22.74
CA GLY A 93 2.91 6.25 -23.70
C GLY A 93 3.91 5.53 -24.60
N LYS A 94 5.09 6.15 -24.80
CA LYS A 94 6.09 5.69 -25.78
C LYS A 94 6.94 4.50 -25.31
N VAL A 95 6.74 4.02 -24.08
CA VAL A 95 7.54 2.90 -23.55
C VAL A 95 7.09 1.59 -24.21
N PRO A 96 7.98 0.80 -24.84
CA PRO A 96 7.61 -0.46 -25.47
C PRO A 96 7.07 -1.52 -24.49
N ILE A 97 6.11 -2.35 -24.91
CA ILE A 97 5.50 -3.41 -24.05
C ILE A 97 6.54 -4.40 -23.49
N LYS A 98 7.60 -4.66 -24.25
CA LYS A 98 8.73 -5.49 -23.81
C LYS A 98 9.35 -5.06 -22.47
N VAL A 99 9.21 -3.79 -22.08
CA VAL A 99 9.69 -3.30 -20.79
C VAL A 99 8.82 -3.84 -19.63
N ALA A 100 7.49 -3.86 -19.78
CA ALA A 100 6.61 -4.50 -18.80
C ALA A 100 6.84 -6.02 -18.75
N ASP A 101 7.02 -6.65 -19.91
CA ASP A 101 7.32 -8.09 -19.99
C ASP A 101 8.66 -8.43 -19.32
N GLU A 102 9.67 -7.56 -19.48
CA GLU A 102 10.95 -7.70 -18.78
C GLU A 102 10.78 -7.58 -17.26
N MET A 103 10.04 -6.58 -16.79
CA MET A 103 9.73 -6.45 -15.36
C MET A 103 9.04 -7.69 -14.82
N ARG A 104 8.02 -8.20 -15.53
CA ARG A 104 7.27 -9.40 -15.16
C ARG A 104 8.18 -10.62 -15.09
N SER A 105 9.03 -10.81 -16.10
CA SER A 105 9.96 -11.94 -16.16
C SER A 105 10.94 -11.94 -14.99
N VAL A 106 11.55 -10.78 -14.71
CA VAL A 106 12.49 -10.62 -13.58
C VAL A 106 11.76 -10.80 -12.24
N GLY A 107 10.57 -10.22 -12.09
CA GLY A 107 9.77 -10.38 -10.87
C GLY A 107 9.43 -11.83 -10.59
N LEU A 108 8.95 -12.57 -11.61
CA LEU A 108 8.68 -14.00 -11.50
C LEU A 108 9.93 -14.82 -11.15
N GLU A 109 11.05 -14.55 -11.80
CA GLU A 109 12.33 -15.22 -11.50
C GLU A 109 12.75 -15.01 -10.04
N THR A 110 12.78 -13.75 -9.59
CA THR A 110 13.21 -13.38 -8.23
C THR A 110 12.24 -13.92 -7.18
N LEU A 111 10.92 -13.76 -7.36
CA LEU A 111 9.93 -14.26 -6.42
C LEU A 111 9.94 -15.79 -6.31
N ARG A 112 10.04 -16.53 -7.43
CA ARG A 112 10.10 -18.00 -7.41
C ARG A 112 11.35 -18.54 -6.70
N SER A 113 12.45 -17.79 -6.73
CA SER A 113 13.67 -18.16 -5.99
C SER A 113 13.48 -18.14 -4.47
N HIS A 114 12.52 -17.35 -3.98
CA HIS A 114 12.18 -17.25 -2.56
C HIS A 114 10.94 -18.06 -2.17
N PHE A 115 10.01 -18.26 -3.10
CA PHE A 115 8.73 -18.92 -2.86
C PHE A 115 8.45 -20.01 -3.92
N PRO A 116 9.25 -21.09 -3.95
CA PRO A 116 9.13 -22.11 -5.00
C PRO A 116 7.78 -22.85 -4.99
N ASP A 117 7.17 -22.99 -3.81
CA ASP A 117 5.93 -23.76 -3.61
C ASP A 117 4.67 -22.87 -3.49
N VAL A 118 4.81 -21.55 -3.68
CA VAL A 118 3.69 -20.60 -3.58
C VAL A 118 3.19 -20.27 -4.99
N PRO A 119 1.87 -20.25 -5.24
CA PRO A 119 1.31 -19.72 -6.47
C PRO A 119 1.72 -18.25 -6.69
N ILE A 120 2.32 -17.97 -7.85
CA ILE A 120 2.75 -16.62 -8.24
C ILE A 120 2.12 -16.24 -9.58
N GLU A 121 1.25 -15.23 -9.56
CA GLU A 121 0.52 -14.72 -10.72
C GLU A 121 0.94 -13.28 -10.99
N VAL A 122 1.60 -13.04 -12.12
CA VAL A 122 1.99 -11.68 -12.52
C VAL A 122 1.49 -11.42 -13.92
N GLU A 123 0.77 -10.32 -14.11
CA GLU A 123 0.27 -9.87 -15.40
C GLU A 123 1.12 -8.72 -15.94
N SER A 124 1.31 -8.68 -17.27
CA SER A 124 1.92 -7.53 -17.96
C SER A 124 0.96 -6.97 -18.99
N PHE A 125 0.80 -5.64 -19.03
CA PHE A 125 -0.12 -5.01 -19.98
C PHE A 125 0.32 -3.60 -20.42
N ARG A 126 -0.32 -3.10 -21.48
CA ARG A 126 -0.24 -1.70 -21.88
C ARG A 126 -1.45 -0.98 -21.32
N ALA A 127 -1.21 0.10 -20.58
CA ALA A 127 -2.28 0.99 -20.16
C ALA A 127 -3.03 1.54 -21.39
N PRO A 128 -4.35 1.73 -21.32
CA PRO A 128 -5.14 2.26 -22.44
C PRO A 128 -4.54 3.55 -22.99
N ASP A 129 -4.49 3.69 -24.32
CA ASP A 129 -4.01 4.92 -24.98
C ASP A 129 -5.03 6.05 -24.78
N ASN A 130 -4.88 6.76 -23.68
CA ASN A 130 -5.53 8.00 -23.40
C ASN A 130 -4.51 9.10 -23.73
N SER A 131 -4.77 9.89 -24.78
CA SER A 131 -3.86 10.83 -25.46
C SER A 131 -3.21 11.96 -24.62
N ARG A 132 -3.25 11.86 -23.28
CA ARG A 132 -2.86 12.88 -22.30
C ARG A 132 -1.78 12.45 -21.30
N HIS A 133 -1.14 11.28 -21.45
CA HIS A 133 -0.35 10.71 -20.36
C HIS A 133 1.12 10.50 -20.70
N GLY A 134 1.97 10.72 -19.71
CA GLY A 134 3.42 10.60 -19.81
C GLY A 134 3.86 9.18 -20.22
N SER A 135 5.13 9.04 -20.57
CA SER A 135 5.72 7.71 -20.81
C SER A 135 6.20 7.13 -19.49
N VAL A 136 5.61 6.00 -19.08
CA VAL A 136 5.93 5.33 -17.81
C VAL A 136 6.05 3.82 -18.00
N SER A 137 6.80 3.21 -17.10
CA SER A 137 6.76 1.77 -16.83
C SER A 137 6.65 1.58 -15.32
N SER A 138 5.77 0.70 -14.85
CA SER A 138 5.55 0.47 -13.42
C SER A 138 5.37 -1.00 -13.12
N PHE A 139 5.62 -1.36 -11.86
CA PHE A 139 5.25 -2.64 -11.31
C PHE A 139 4.69 -2.49 -9.89
N LEU A 140 3.86 -3.45 -9.50
CA LEU A 140 3.39 -3.70 -8.15
C LEU A 140 3.42 -5.21 -7.92
N TYR A 141 4.08 -5.66 -6.86
CA TYR A 141 4.06 -7.05 -6.40
C TYR A 141 3.47 -7.11 -5.00
N VAL A 142 2.54 -8.02 -4.77
CA VAL A 142 1.75 -8.11 -3.55
C VAL A 142 1.77 -9.54 -3.03
N VAL A 143 2.12 -9.71 -1.76
CA VAL A 143 1.74 -10.88 -0.97
C VAL A 143 0.27 -10.70 -0.63
N GLU A 144 -0.60 -11.24 -1.47
CA GLU A 144 -2.06 -10.96 -1.47
C GLU A 144 -2.76 -11.58 -0.27
N GLU A 145 -2.33 -12.77 0.11
CA GLU A 145 -2.95 -13.52 1.19
C GLU A 145 -1.87 -14.21 2.01
N THR A 146 -1.88 -13.90 3.29
CA THR A 146 -1.32 -14.78 4.30
C THR A 146 -2.45 -15.46 5.06
N SER A 147 -2.14 -16.53 5.78
CA SER A 147 -3.12 -17.25 6.63
C SER A 147 -3.76 -16.39 7.72
N THR A 148 -3.31 -15.14 7.91
CA THR A 148 -3.83 -14.18 8.89
C THR A 148 -4.35 -12.89 8.25
N GLY A 149 -4.43 -12.83 6.91
CA GLY A 149 -4.92 -11.66 6.18
C GLY A 149 -3.93 -10.49 6.12
N CYS A 150 -2.64 -10.73 6.38
CA CYS A 150 -1.61 -9.70 6.20
C CYS A 150 -1.29 -9.50 4.72
N ARG A 151 -0.88 -8.28 4.37
CA ARG A 151 -0.50 -7.91 3.02
C ARG A 151 0.77 -7.07 3.04
N LEU A 152 1.71 -7.45 2.18
CA LEU A 152 2.98 -6.76 1.99
C LEU A 152 3.13 -6.54 0.50
N ALA A 153 3.53 -5.33 0.10
CA ALA A 153 3.77 -5.06 -1.31
C ALA A 153 4.98 -4.18 -1.54
N VAL A 154 5.52 -4.29 -2.75
CA VAL A 154 6.53 -3.38 -3.27
C VAL A 154 6.11 -2.89 -4.64
N SER A 155 6.46 -1.65 -4.94
CA SER A 155 6.13 -1.05 -6.22
C SER A 155 7.28 -0.19 -6.71
N GLY A 156 7.28 0.13 -8.00
CA GLY A 156 8.30 0.97 -8.57
C GLY A 156 7.88 1.60 -9.88
N LEU A 157 8.59 2.67 -10.24
CA LEU A 157 8.43 3.38 -11.49
C LEU A 157 9.77 3.47 -12.20
N GLY A 158 9.81 2.98 -13.44
CA GLY A 158 10.95 3.18 -14.32
C GLY A 158 11.11 4.65 -14.65
N GLN A 159 12.34 5.16 -14.53
CA GLN A 159 12.69 6.55 -14.80
C GLN A 159 13.65 6.62 -15.99
N PRO A 160 13.53 7.61 -16.89
CA PRO A 160 14.43 7.75 -18.04
C PRO A 160 15.93 7.84 -17.69
N ARG A 161 16.25 8.29 -16.47
CA ARG A 161 17.62 8.41 -15.94
C ARG A 161 17.83 7.53 -14.69
N GLY A 162 16.95 6.55 -14.48
CA GLY A 162 17.01 5.61 -13.38
C GLY A 162 17.83 4.36 -13.71
N PRO A 163 17.93 3.41 -12.76
CA PRO A 163 18.54 2.12 -13.02
C PRO A 163 17.75 1.33 -14.08
N PRO A 164 18.37 0.34 -14.72
CA PRO A 164 17.66 -0.60 -15.61
C PRO A 164 16.48 -1.25 -14.88
N VAL A 165 15.38 -1.51 -15.60
CA VAL A 165 14.14 -2.06 -14.99
C VAL A 165 14.36 -3.41 -14.30
N ARG A 166 15.27 -4.24 -14.82
CA ARG A 166 15.70 -5.49 -14.16
C ARG A 166 16.29 -5.22 -12.79
N GLN A 167 17.20 -4.25 -12.69
CA GLN A 167 17.83 -3.89 -11.41
C GLN A 167 16.77 -3.33 -10.46
N LEU A 168 15.94 -2.39 -10.93
CA LEU A 168 14.87 -1.78 -10.13
C LEU A 168 13.91 -2.82 -9.52
N VAL A 169 13.42 -3.77 -10.33
CA VAL A 169 12.53 -4.84 -9.86
C VAL A 169 13.22 -5.74 -8.85
N LYS A 170 14.44 -6.17 -9.16
CA LYS A 170 15.21 -7.07 -8.29
C LYS A 170 15.51 -6.42 -6.93
N GLU A 171 15.93 -5.16 -6.93
CA GLU A 171 16.20 -4.40 -5.70
C GLU A 171 14.94 -4.22 -4.86
N ALA A 172 13.81 -3.83 -5.47
CA ALA A 172 12.55 -3.70 -4.73
C ALA A 172 12.14 -5.03 -4.05
N ILE A 173 12.26 -6.16 -4.74
CA ILE A 173 11.93 -7.46 -4.15
C ILE A 173 12.96 -7.85 -3.08
N GLU A 174 14.25 -7.89 -3.42
CA GLU A 174 15.31 -8.44 -2.54
C GLU A 174 15.63 -7.54 -1.34
N GLN A 175 15.49 -6.22 -1.48
CA GLN A 175 15.89 -5.26 -0.46
C GLN A 175 14.70 -4.69 0.33
N GLU A 176 13.47 -4.76 -0.19
CA GLU A 176 12.28 -4.24 0.52
C GLU A 176 11.32 -5.36 0.89
N LEU A 177 10.84 -6.16 -0.07
CA LEU A 177 9.83 -7.19 0.20
C LEU A 177 10.36 -8.35 1.05
N ILE A 178 11.46 -8.95 0.63
CA ILE A 178 12.02 -10.14 1.28
C ILE A 178 12.46 -9.86 2.72
N PRO A 179 13.10 -8.72 3.05
CA PRO A 179 13.39 -8.38 4.45
C PRO A 179 12.12 -8.20 5.30
N CYS A 180 11.04 -7.63 4.75
CA CYS A 180 9.76 -7.55 5.45
C CYS A 180 9.23 -8.95 5.80
N ILE A 181 9.25 -9.87 4.83
CA ILE A 181 8.78 -11.24 5.01
C ILE A 181 9.67 -12.01 6.01
N LYS A 182 10.99 -11.91 5.89
CA LYS A 182 11.94 -12.57 6.80
C LYS A 182 11.84 -12.05 8.23
N SER A 183 11.55 -10.76 8.38
CA SER A 183 11.25 -10.17 9.68
C SER A 183 9.80 -10.42 10.12
N GLY A 184 8.99 -11.13 9.33
CA GLY A 184 7.63 -11.46 9.70
C GLY A 184 6.76 -10.23 9.99
N VAL A 185 7.05 -9.04 9.46
CA VAL A 185 6.16 -7.90 9.67
C VAL A 185 4.81 -8.15 9.00
N CYS A 186 3.78 -7.52 9.52
CA CYS A 186 2.41 -7.70 9.04
C CYS A 186 1.95 -6.56 8.11
N CYS A 187 2.74 -5.49 8.05
CA CYS A 187 2.53 -4.36 7.16
C CYS A 187 3.89 -3.76 6.75
N ASP A 188 3.99 -3.32 5.50
CA ASP A 188 5.18 -2.67 4.95
C ASP A 188 5.27 -1.18 5.34
N THR A 189 6.34 -0.51 4.90
CA THR A 189 6.63 0.90 5.22
C THR A 189 5.54 1.86 4.72
N HIS A 190 4.93 1.60 3.57
CA HIS A 190 3.85 2.42 3.04
C HIS A 190 2.56 2.16 3.83
N MET A 191 2.26 0.90 4.11
CA MET A 191 1.06 0.49 4.87
C MET A 191 1.08 1.09 6.27
N GLN A 192 2.24 1.09 6.91
CA GLN A 192 2.48 1.70 8.21
C GLN A 192 2.02 3.16 8.28
N ASP A 193 2.33 3.97 7.25
CA ASP A 193 1.92 5.37 7.19
C ASP A 193 0.40 5.51 7.12
N GLN A 194 -0.25 4.62 6.37
CA GLN A 194 -1.67 4.68 6.11
C GLN A 194 -2.53 4.21 7.29
N LEU A 195 -2.01 3.28 8.11
CA LEU A 195 -2.76 2.67 9.21
C LEU A 195 -2.92 3.56 10.45
N ILE A 196 -2.09 4.58 10.65
CA ILE A 196 -2.11 5.40 11.87
C ILE A 196 -3.48 6.06 12.11
N LEU A 197 -4.05 6.70 11.08
CA LEU A 197 -5.33 7.39 11.21
C LEU A 197 -6.49 6.41 11.47
N PRO A 198 -6.67 5.31 10.70
CA PRO A 198 -7.62 4.26 11.03
C PRO A 198 -7.44 3.71 12.45
N MET A 199 -6.21 3.43 12.89
CA MET A 199 -5.93 2.92 14.23
C MET A 199 -6.40 3.89 15.32
N ALA A 200 -6.18 5.19 15.12
CA ALA A 200 -6.56 6.25 16.06
C ALA A 200 -8.08 6.50 16.10
N LEU A 201 -8.80 6.22 15.02
CA LEU A 201 -10.26 6.37 14.93
C LEU A 201 -11.02 5.09 15.30
N ALA A 202 -10.34 3.96 15.41
CA ALA A 202 -10.94 2.67 15.73
C ALA A 202 -11.36 2.56 17.20
N GLN A 203 -12.46 1.86 17.44
CA GLN A 203 -12.95 1.59 18.79
C GLN A 203 -12.15 0.47 19.46
N GLY A 204 -11.26 0.84 20.36
CA GLY A 204 -10.52 -0.10 21.19
C GLY A 204 -9.04 -0.14 20.85
N LYS A 205 -8.42 -1.29 21.05
CA LYS A 205 -6.96 -1.44 20.97
C LYS A 205 -6.55 -1.96 19.60
N SER A 206 -5.91 -1.11 18.79
CA SER A 206 -5.28 -1.54 17.54
C SER A 206 -3.82 -1.91 17.79
N VAL A 207 -3.32 -2.97 17.16
CA VAL A 207 -1.93 -3.42 17.26
C VAL A 207 -1.44 -3.85 15.89
N ILE A 208 -0.32 -3.29 15.45
CA ILE A 208 0.34 -3.68 14.19
C ILE A 208 1.79 -4.04 14.44
N ARG A 209 2.30 -5.01 13.70
CA ARG A 209 3.71 -5.39 13.64
C ARG A 209 4.28 -4.89 12.31
N THR A 210 5.22 -3.95 12.37
CA THR A 210 5.70 -3.20 11.20
C THR A 210 7.23 -3.17 11.13
N THR A 211 7.75 -2.69 10.01
CA THR A 211 9.18 -2.48 9.74
C THR A 211 9.82 -1.50 10.73
N THR A 212 11.13 -1.64 10.95
CA THR A 212 11.95 -0.68 11.71
C THR A 212 13.03 -0.08 10.81
N PRO A 213 13.39 1.21 10.96
CA PRO A 213 12.74 2.22 11.82
C PRO A 213 11.37 2.66 11.29
N LEU A 214 10.59 3.34 12.15
CA LEU A 214 9.40 4.07 11.69
C LEU A 214 9.83 5.13 10.67
N THR A 215 9.08 5.27 9.57
CA THR A 215 9.33 6.34 8.60
C THR A 215 9.04 7.70 9.26
N LEU A 216 9.63 8.78 8.71
CA LEU A 216 9.30 10.13 9.16
C LEU A 216 7.82 10.48 8.97
N HIS A 217 7.17 9.90 7.95
CA HIS A 217 5.75 10.06 7.69
C HIS A 217 4.91 9.42 8.81
N THR A 218 5.24 8.19 9.21
CA THR A 218 4.56 7.53 10.32
C THR A 218 4.74 8.29 11.63
N GLN A 219 5.97 8.73 11.93
CA GLN A 219 6.26 9.50 13.14
C GLN A 219 5.45 10.81 13.17
N SER A 220 5.37 11.49 12.03
CA SER A 220 4.56 12.72 11.89
C SER A 220 3.06 12.43 12.04
N ALA A 221 2.56 11.34 11.45
CA ALA A 221 1.17 10.93 11.58
C ALA A 221 0.80 10.60 13.03
N ILE A 222 1.68 9.90 13.76
CA ILE A 222 1.52 9.63 15.20
C ILE A 222 1.43 10.95 15.97
N TYR A 223 2.39 11.85 15.77
CA TYR A 223 2.44 13.14 16.44
C TYR A 223 1.15 13.96 16.21
N VAL A 224 0.69 14.05 14.96
CA VAL A 224 -0.53 14.78 14.61
C VAL A 224 -1.77 14.13 15.21
N ALA A 225 -1.87 12.79 15.15
CA ALA A 225 -3.00 12.07 15.73
C ALA A 225 -3.12 12.32 17.24
N GLU A 226 -2.02 12.25 18.00
CA GLU A 226 -2.03 12.51 19.44
C GLU A 226 -2.31 13.97 19.81
N LYS A 227 -1.98 14.92 18.94
CA LYS A 227 -2.29 16.34 19.14
C LYS A 227 -3.76 16.66 18.90
N ILE A 228 -4.37 16.03 17.90
CA ILE A 228 -5.76 16.30 17.51
C ILE A 228 -6.75 15.46 18.33
N LEU A 229 -6.36 14.24 18.73
CA LEU A 229 -7.19 13.30 19.47
C LEU A 229 -6.61 13.09 20.88
N PRO A 230 -7.01 13.87 21.89
CA PRO A 230 -6.39 13.85 23.21
C PRO A 230 -6.49 12.49 23.93
N SER A 231 -7.48 11.66 23.58
CA SER A 231 -7.71 10.31 24.12
C SER A 231 -6.86 9.23 23.49
N VAL A 232 -6.23 9.51 22.34
CA VAL A 232 -5.39 8.58 21.58
C VAL A 232 -3.96 8.63 22.12
N ARG A 233 -3.39 7.47 22.39
CA ARG A 233 -1.95 7.29 22.62
C ARG A 233 -1.43 6.15 21.76
N LEU A 234 -0.40 6.45 20.98
CA LEU A 234 0.31 5.46 20.18
C LEU A 234 1.67 5.20 20.81
N ALA A 235 1.87 3.97 21.26
CA ALA A 235 3.15 3.52 21.80
C ALA A 235 3.78 2.52 20.84
N TYR A 236 5.11 2.51 20.76
CA TYR A 236 5.82 1.47 20.05
C TYR A 236 6.91 0.85 20.92
N SER A 237 7.14 -0.45 20.73
CA SER A 237 8.23 -1.18 21.36
C SER A 237 8.99 -1.99 20.33
N ILE A 238 10.32 -1.92 20.37
CA ILE A 238 11.20 -2.76 19.56
C ILE A 238 11.37 -4.09 20.29
N ARG A 239 11.02 -5.21 19.65
CA ARG A 239 11.29 -6.57 20.15
C ARG A 239 12.70 -7.01 19.76
N LEU A 240 13.24 -7.98 20.51
CA LEU A 240 14.60 -8.52 20.38
C LEU A 240 14.99 -9.00 18.97
N ASN A 241 14.01 -9.30 18.11
CA ASN A 241 14.20 -9.70 16.72
C ASN A 241 14.18 -8.52 15.71
N GLY A 242 14.17 -7.28 16.19
CA GLY A 242 14.12 -6.07 15.36
C GLY A 242 12.72 -5.65 14.90
N HIS A 243 11.64 -6.24 15.43
CA HIS A 243 10.26 -5.85 15.06
C HIS A 243 9.76 -4.70 15.90
N LEU A 244 8.97 -3.80 15.31
CA LEU A 244 8.25 -2.77 16.04
C LEU A 244 6.79 -3.19 16.21
N HIS A 245 6.36 -3.36 17.46
CA HIS A 245 4.94 -3.46 17.80
C HIS A 245 4.42 -2.05 18.03
N LEU A 246 3.63 -1.52 17.11
CA LEU A 246 2.90 -0.28 17.33
C LEU A 246 1.55 -0.64 17.93
N THR A 247 1.30 -0.12 19.12
CA THR A 247 0.09 -0.33 19.89
C THR A 247 -0.63 0.99 20.05
N HIS A 248 -1.88 1.04 19.59
CA HIS A 248 -2.84 2.06 19.97
C HIS A 248 -3.58 1.58 21.21
N THR A 249 -3.63 2.40 22.26
CA THR A 249 -4.55 2.18 23.38
C THR A 249 -5.46 3.39 23.48
N ASP A 250 -6.75 3.18 23.25
CA ASP A 250 -7.77 4.17 23.50
C ASP A 250 -7.97 4.30 25.00
N ILE A 251 -7.70 5.48 25.58
CA ILE A 251 -7.74 5.65 27.04
C ILE A 251 -9.18 5.97 27.50
N PHE A 252 -10.08 6.45 26.63
CA PHE A 252 -11.45 6.80 27.04
C PHE A 252 -12.48 6.69 25.91
N PHE A 253 -13.24 5.59 25.89
CA PHE A 253 -14.69 5.72 25.64
C PHE A 253 -15.37 5.83 27.00
N ARG A 254 -15.68 7.06 27.42
CA ARG A 254 -16.78 7.35 28.34
C ARG A 254 -17.75 8.26 27.63
#